data_AF-M4T025-F1
#
_entry.id   AF-M4T025-F1
#
_cell.length_a   1.000
_cell.length_b   1.000
_cell.length_c   1.000
_cell.angle_alpha   90.00
_cell.angle_beta   90.00
_cell.angle_gamma   90.00
#
_symmetry.space_group_name_H-M   'P 1'
#
loop_
_entity.id
_entity.type
_entity.pdbx_description
1 polymer ?
#
loop_
_entity_poly.entity_id
_entity_poly.type
_entity_poly.pdbx_seq_one_letter_code
_entity_poly.pdbx_strand_id
1 'polypeptide(L)'
;MQRLATAVLFVLPFLYSTEQVVGLTKANAPCKSACGCKSRLLRRLNLYTNKYADGINNERKNTEAYAKLVAAALAAEPLMRKTILPLLWAAADILDTCWTELAAARPLVQAAVSKVEEAAGVYNTLHKIEQGLGEARIEFGGSNLNLPVDKFTGKSLEAITDSKCPKEGADEAGIQIDFEHEENEPEPAKLITHSHLDVTCKSSMGQTGSCHTNPVDAHTHLTIGLSFSDTIKDEASTWASATRTKATIHSHTADFIANNATAAHEALKEIRTKKRATPCSSLITDFNAVRSSPKFKLMVIKPLLNKPTAEKESDATNTAVDEAINTAYGKQGSDYNTKTWKDIGSTRIPKADPSGEKTDTIDKLSSLPQWGDAIARLLLQQTTKQEERSIKTAINKTVNKECDKHTAKTEAECKKTWM
;
A
#
# COMPACT_ATOMS: atom_id res chain seq x y z
N MET A 1 -43.28 42.15 23.20
CA MET A 1 -41.82 42.12 23.44
C MET A 1 -41.51 40.80 24.14
N GLN A 2 -40.53 39.96 23.82
CA GLN A 2 -39.54 39.94 22.76
C GLN A 2 -38.79 38.58 22.88
N ARG A 3 -38.68 37.87 21.74
CA ARG A 3 -37.64 36.90 21.35
C ARG A 3 -37.53 35.54 22.07
N LEU A 4 -38.03 34.54 21.32
CA LEU A 4 -37.51 33.16 21.23
C LEU A 4 -36.00 33.16 20.96
N ALA A 5 -35.27 32.29 21.65
CA ALA A 5 -33.89 31.92 21.34
C ALA A 5 -33.87 30.50 20.73
N THR A 6 -33.47 30.46 19.47
CA THR A 6 -33.30 29.29 18.62
C THR A 6 -32.08 28.50 19.07
N ALA A 7 -32.26 27.29 19.58
CA ALA A 7 -31.17 26.35 19.82
C ALA A 7 -30.87 25.59 18.52
N VAL A 8 -29.77 25.96 17.87
CA VAL A 8 -29.23 25.25 16.70
C VAL A 8 -28.57 23.96 17.20
N LEU A 9 -29.21 22.81 16.95
CA LEU A 9 -28.58 21.50 17.06
C LEU A 9 -27.58 21.34 15.90
N PHE A 10 -26.29 21.46 16.20
CA PHE A 10 -25.23 20.99 15.32
C PHE A 10 -25.25 19.46 15.28
N VAL A 11 -25.72 18.90 14.18
CA VAL A 11 -25.52 17.49 13.84
C VAL A 11 -24.11 17.38 13.25
N LEU A 12 -23.16 16.90 14.06
CA LEU A 12 -21.84 16.48 13.59
C LEU A 12 -22.02 15.22 12.71
N PRO A 13 -21.65 15.25 11.41
CA PRO A 13 -21.53 14.03 10.63
C PRO A 13 -20.31 13.26 11.15
N PHE A 14 -20.54 12.16 11.84
CA PHE A 14 -19.51 11.13 12.08
C PHE A 14 -19.13 10.52 10.71
N LEU A 15 -18.18 11.15 10.04
CA LEU A 15 -17.30 10.45 9.10
C LEU A 15 -16.50 9.48 9.96
N TYR A 16 -16.83 8.19 9.91
CA TYR A 16 -15.88 7.14 10.26
C TYR A 16 -14.78 7.13 9.19
N SER A 17 -13.95 8.17 9.17
CA SER A 17 -12.53 7.93 8.98
C SER A 17 -12.08 7.27 10.27
N THR A 18 -11.46 6.10 10.20
CA THR A 18 -10.48 5.76 11.22
C THR A 18 -9.34 6.76 11.06
N GLU A 19 -9.57 8.01 11.46
CA GLU A 19 -8.50 8.79 12.06
C GLU A 19 -8.14 7.97 13.29
N GLN A 20 -7.13 7.11 13.13
CA GLN A 20 -6.37 6.65 14.26
C GLN A 20 -6.11 7.89 15.09
N VAL A 21 -6.67 7.92 16.30
CA VAL A 21 -6.28 8.87 17.32
C VAL A 21 -4.76 8.77 17.35
N VAL A 22 -4.11 9.81 16.83
CA VAL A 22 -2.66 9.97 16.86
C VAL A 22 -2.33 10.13 18.33
N GLY A 23 -2.22 9.01 19.05
CA GLY A 23 -1.43 8.96 20.24
C GLY A 23 -0.07 9.49 19.84
N LEU A 24 0.50 10.40 20.63
CA LEU A 24 1.88 10.84 20.46
C LEU A 24 2.80 9.63 20.65
N THR A 25 2.90 8.76 19.65
CA THR A 25 3.85 7.66 19.59
C THR A 25 5.21 8.32 19.51
N LYS A 26 5.98 8.15 20.58
CA LYS A 26 7.32 8.72 20.70
C LYS A 26 8.15 8.28 19.50
N ALA A 27 8.80 9.24 18.84
CA ALA A 27 9.73 8.97 17.76
C ALA A 27 10.77 7.92 18.19
N ASN A 28 11.01 6.94 17.33
CA ASN A 28 12.07 5.97 17.55
C ASN A 28 13.43 6.69 17.53
N ALA A 29 14.38 6.20 18.33
CA ALA A 29 15.74 6.74 18.31
C ALA A 29 16.39 6.48 16.94
N PRO A 30 17.26 7.38 16.44
CA PRO A 30 18.02 7.13 15.21
C PRO A 30 18.76 5.79 15.27
N CYS A 31 18.82 5.10 14.13
CA CYS A 31 19.61 3.89 13.98
C CYS A 31 21.09 4.17 14.27
N LYS A 32 21.79 3.20 14.88
CA LYS A 32 23.17 3.38 15.37
C LYS A 32 24.22 2.61 14.57
N SER A 33 23.79 1.65 13.74
CA SER A 33 24.66 0.82 12.93
C SER A 33 24.20 0.82 11.48
N ALA A 34 25.12 0.57 10.54
CA ALA A 34 24.80 0.59 9.12
C ALA A 34 23.76 -0.49 8.78
N CYS A 35 23.90 -1.68 9.36
CA CYS A 35 22.91 -2.74 9.22
C CYS A 35 21.57 -2.41 9.87
N GLY A 36 21.58 -1.69 11.00
CA GLY A 36 20.37 -1.21 11.65
C GLY A 36 19.61 -0.22 10.76
N CYS A 37 20.30 0.81 10.22
CA CYS A 37 19.70 1.79 9.32
C CYS A 37 19.15 1.15 8.03
N LYS A 38 19.89 0.21 7.44
CA LYS A 38 19.44 -0.59 6.29
C LYS A 38 18.16 -1.35 6.62
N SER A 39 18.17 -2.12 7.71
CA SER A 39 17.02 -2.91 8.16
C SER A 39 15.79 -2.05 8.34
N ARG A 40 15.95 -0.91 9.03
CA ARG A 40 14.85 0.03 9.28
C ARG A 40 14.24 0.56 7.99
N LEU A 41 15.04 1.06 7.06
CA LEU A 41 14.54 1.56 5.77
C LEU A 41 13.76 0.49 4.99
N LEU A 42 14.26 -0.75 4.96
CA LEU A 42 13.57 -1.87 4.27
C LEU A 42 12.25 -2.24 4.97
N ARG A 43 12.20 -2.23 6.30
CA ARG A 43 10.97 -2.48 7.06
C ARG A 43 9.92 -1.39 6.79
N ARG A 44 10.34 -0.13 6.77
CA ARG A 44 9.47 1.00 6.43
C ARG A 44 8.94 0.89 5.00
N LEU A 45 9.80 0.56 4.03
CA LEU A 45 9.39 0.30 2.64
C LEU A 45 8.35 -0.83 2.55
N ASN A 46 8.59 -1.93 3.28
CA ASN A 46 7.69 -3.09 3.29
C ASN A 46 6.26 -2.73 3.74
N LEU A 47 6.08 -1.76 4.64
CA LEU A 47 4.74 -1.29 5.01
C LEU A 47 3.96 -0.81 3.80
N TYR A 48 4.57 0.06 2.99
CA TYR A 48 3.91 0.66 1.83
C TYR A 48 3.76 -0.33 0.67
N THR A 49 4.78 -1.15 0.39
CA THR A 49 4.69 -2.15 -0.69
C THR A 49 3.64 -3.21 -0.38
N ASN A 50 3.50 -3.63 0.88
CA ASN A 50 2.44 -4.55 1.30
C ASN A 50 1.06 -3.91 1.14
N LYS A 51 0.86 -2.64 1.56
CA LYS A 51 -0.42 -1.96 1.35
C LYS A 51 -0.76 -1.71 -0.11
N TYR A 52 0.23 -1.43 -0.94
CA TYR A 52 0.03 -1.33 -2.38
C TYR A 52 -0.39 -2.68 -2.98
N ALA A 53 0.23 -3.79 -2.56
CA ALA A 53 -0.15 -5.13 -2.96
C ALA A 53 -1.56 -5.53 -2.46
N ASP A 54 -1.91 -5.18 -1.22
CA ASP A 54 -3.28 -5.32 -0.69
C ASP A 54 -4.29 -4.56 -1.54
N GLY A 55 -3.95 -3.31 -1.93
CA GLY A 55 -4.78 -2.49 -2.83
C GLY A 55 -5.01 -3.14 -4.20
N ILE A 56 -3.96 -3.73 -4.81
CA ILE A 56 -4.10 -4.49 -6.07
C ILE A 56 -5.03 -5.71 -5.87
N ASN A 57 -4.91 -6.41 -4.76
CA ASN A 57 -5.79 -7.54 -4.45
C ASN A 57 -7.24 -7.09 -4.23
N ASN A 58 -7.44 -5.93 -3.59
CA ASN A 58 -8.77 -5.35 -3.38
C ASN A 58 -9.39 -4.86 -4.69
N GLU A 59 -8.60 -4.31 -5.61
CA GLU A 59 -9.06 -3.96 -6.97
C GLU A 59 -9.63 -5.19 -7.67
N ARG A 60 -8.90 -6.30 -7.67
CA ARG A 60 -9.37 -7.57 -8.25
C ARG A 60 -10.68 -8.04 -7.61
N LYS A 61 -10.77 -7.97 -6.28
CA LYS A 61 -12.00 -8.33 -5.54
C LYS A 61 -13.17 -7.41 -5.89
N ASN A 62 -12.92 -6.10 -6.03
CA ASN A 62 -13.94 -5.13 -6.40
C ASN A 62 -14.41 -5.33 -7.84
N THR A 63 -13.51 -5.58 -8.79
CA THR A 63 -13.88 -5.90 -10.17
C THR A 63 -14.76 -7.17 -10.23
N GLU A 64 -14.41 -8.21 -9.46
CA GLU A 64 -15.24 -9.41 -9.34
C GLU A 64 -16.61 -9.11 -8.71
N ALA A 65 -16.64 -8.40 -7.58
CA ALA A 65 -17.87 -8.01 -6.89
C ALA A 65 -18.80 -7.16 -7.78
N TYR A 66 -18.23 -6.23 -8.55
CA TYR A 66 -18.97 -5.42 -9.49
C TYR A 66 -19.58 -6.27 -10.62
N ALA A 67 -18.81 -7.18 -11.21
CA ALA A 67 -19.32 -8.11 -12.23
C ALA A 67 -20.46 -8.99 -11.70
N LYS A 68 -20.33 -9.49 -10.45
CA LYS A 68 -21.39 -10.23 -9.76
C LYS A 68 -22.67 -9.41 -9.61
N LEU A 69 -22.55 -8.15 -9.19
CA LEU A 69 -23.69 -7.25 -9.06
C LEU A 69 -24.39 -7.02 -10.40
N VAL A 70 -23.63 -6.78 -11.48
CA VAL A 70 -24.19 -6.57 -12.83
C VAL A 70 -24.92 -7.82 -13.31
N ALA A 71 -24.28 -8.97 -13.26
CA ALA A 71 -24.89 -10.24 -13.67
C ALA A 71 -26.15 -10.55 -12.85
N ALA A 72 -26.09 -10.36 -11.53
CA ALA A 72 -27.23 -10.58 -10.65
C ALA A 72 -28.37 -9.60 -10.95
N ALA A 73 -28.10 -8.31 -11.17
CA ALA A 73 -29.13 -7.33 -11.51
C ALA A 73 -29.89 -7.70 -12.79
N LEU A 74 -29.18 -8.24 -13.79
CA LEU A 74 -29.77 -8.67 -15.07
C LEU A 74 -30.60 -9.95 -14.93
N ALA A 75 -30.16 -10.90 -14.11
CA ALA A 75 -30.80 -12.20 -13.92
C ALA A 75 -31.89 -12.22 -12.83
N ALA A 76 -31.80 -11.33 -11.84
CA ALA A 76 -32.64 -11.36 -10.65
C ALA A 76 -34.12 -11.08 -10.95
N GLU A 77 -34.98 -11.71 -10.17
CA GLU A 77 -36.41 -11.40 -10.08
C GLU A 77 -36.67 -9.97 -9.57
N PRO A 78 -37.83 -9.35 -9.85
CA PRO A 78 -38.07 -7.93 -9.63
C PRO A 78 -37.75 -7.42 -8.21
N LEU A 79 -38.07 -8.20 -7.17
CA LEU A 79 -37.85 -7.78 -5.78
C LEU A 79 -36.37 -7.73 -5.44
N MET A 80 -35.61 -8.78 -5.79
CA MET A 80 -34.17 -8.83 -5.61
C MET A 80 -33.45 -7.79 -6.47
N ARG A 81 -33.93 -7.56 -7.69
CA ARG A 81 -33.39 -6.51 -8.58
C ARG A 81 -33.50 -5.13 -7.94
N LYS A 82 -34.62 -4.81 -7.28
CA LYS A 82 -34.78 -3.54 -6.55
C LYS A 82 -33.75 -3.37 -5.43
N THR A 83 -33.33 -4.46 -4.79
CA THR A 83 -32.29 -4.47 -3.76
C THR A 83 -30.88 -4.37 -4.34
N ILE A 84 -30.63 -4.84 -5.56
CA ILE A 84 -29.28 -4.78 -6.17
C ILE A 84 -29.01 -3.43 -6.84
N LEU A 85 -30.01 -2.83 -7.49
CA LEU A 85 -29.85 -1.57 -8.24
C LEU A 85 -29.17 -0.43 -7.45
N PRO A 86 -29.47 -0.21 -6.14
CA PRO A 86 -28.78 0.80 -5.35
C PRO A 86 -27.27 0.58 -5.22
N LEU A 87 -26.83 -0.68 -5.23
CA LEU A 87 -25.44 -1.05 -5.05
C LEU A 87 -24.60 -0.78 -6.30
N LEU A 88 -25.18 -0.87 -7.51
CA LEU A 88 -24.43 -0.78 -8.77
C LEU A 88 -23.67 0.53 -8.92
N TRP A 89 -24.32 1.67 -8.68
CA TRP A 89 -23.65 2.96 -8.89
C TRP A 89 -22.57 3.20 -7.83
N ALA A 90 -22.89 2.95 -6.55
CA ALA A 90 -21.89 3.08 -5.49
C ALA A 90 -20.72 2.11 -5.66
N ALA A 91 -20.96 0.89 -6.16
CA ALA A 91 -19.92 -0.06 -6.45
C ALA A 91 -18.99 0.41 -7.60
N ALA A 92 -19.55 1.02 -8.65
CA ALA A 92 -18.76 1.62 -9.72
C ALA A 92 -17.89 2.78 -9.21
N ASP A 93 -18.45 3.63 -8.33
CA ASP A 93 -17.75 4.76 -7.69
C ASP A 93 -16.56 4.30 -6.82
N ILE A 94 -16.76 3.22 -6.04
CA ILE A 94 -15.70 2.56 -5.27
C ILE A 94 -14.60 2.03 -6.18
N LEU A 95 -14.97 1.36 -7.29
CA LEU A 95 -14.00 0.78 -8.23
C LEU A 95 -13.19 1.86 -8.97
N ASP A 96 -13.84 2.94 -9.41
CA ASP A 96 -13.18 4.07 -10.07
C ASP A 96 -12.22 4.81 -9.12
N THR A 97 -12.65 5.03 -7.88
CA THR A 97 -11.81 5.60 -6.82
C THR A 97 -10.59 4.71 -6.56
N CYS A 98 -10.80 3.39 -6.45
CA CYS A 98 -9.73 2.41 -6.27
C CYS A 98 -8.68 2.47 -7.41
N TRP A 99 -9.11 2.53 -8.68
CA TRP A 99 -8.20 2.68 -9.82
C TRP A 99 -7.40 3.97 -9.76
N THR A 100 -8.06 5.08 -9.43
CA THR A 100 -7.43 6.40 -9.29
C THR A 100 -6.38 6.41 -8.18
N GLU A 101 -6.71 5.83 -7.02
CA GLU A 101 -5.78 5.73 -5.89
C GLU A 101 -4.56 4.86 -6.21
N LEU A 102 -4.75 3.71 -6.86
CA LEU A 102 -3.67 2.83 -7.27
C LEU A 102 -2.76 3.45 -8.34
N ALA A 103 -3.35 4.17 -9.30
CA ALA A 103 -2.60 4.91 -10.32
C ALA A 103 -1.75 6.03 -9.69
N ALA A 104 -2.31 6.76 -8.72
CA ALA A 104 -1.60 7.81 -8.01
C ALA A 104 -0.51 7.28 -7.05
N ALA A 105 -0.74 6.13 -6.41
CA ALA A 105 0.22 5.52 -5.48
C ALA A 105 1.41 4.87 -6.20
N ARG A 106 1.21 4.29 -7.39
CA ARG A 106 2.24 3.56 -8.15
C ARG A 106 3.57 4.31 -8.28
N PRO A 107 3.63 5.55 -8.83
CA PRO A 107 4.91 6.23 -9.01
C PRO A 107 5.61 6.56 -7.68
N LEU A 108 4.84 6.82 -6.60
CA LEU A 108 5.40 7.11 -5.29
C LEU A 108 6.04 5.86 -4.66
N VAL A 109 5.35 4.71 -4.75
CA VAL A 109 5.90 3.43 -4.28
C VAL A 109 7.15 3.05 -5.08
N GLN A 110 7.15 3.22 -6.41
CA GLN A 110 8.33 2.95 -7.24
C GLN A 110 9.52 3.86 -6.88
N ALA A 111 9.26 5.16 -6.66
CA ALA A 111 10.29 6.09 -6.22
C ALA A 111 10.87 5.69 -4.85
N ALA A 112 10.01 5.33 -3.90
CA ALA A 112 10.44 4.86 -2.58
C ALA A 112 11.26 3.57 -2.67
N VAL A 113 10.87 2.59 -3.49
CA VAL A 113 11.67 1.38 -3.73
C VAL A 113 13.07 1.75 -4.21
N SER A 114 13.19 2.56 -5.26
CA SER A 114 14.50 2.96 -5.82
C SER A 114 15.37 3.66 -4.77
N LYS A 115 14.82 4.65 -4.05
CA LYS A 115 15.60 5.45 -3.09
C LYS A 115 15.98 4.67 -1.84
N VAL A 116 15.09 3.81 -1.35
CA VAL A 116 15.40 2.92 -0.24
C VAL A 116 16.46 1.90 -0.63
N GLU A 117 16.38 1.30 -1.81
CA GLU A 117 17.38 0.33 -2.29
C GLU A 117 18.76 0.97 -2.49
N GLU A 118 18.82 2.19 -3.06
CA GLU A 118 20.05 2.99 -3.16
C GLU A 118 20.69 3.21 -1.77
N ALA A 119 19.91 3.70 -0.80
CA ALA A 119 20.39 3.94 0.56
C ALA A 119 20.79 2.64 1.29
N ALA A 120 19.98 1.58 1.15
CA ALA A 120 20.25 0.26 1.73
C ALA A 120 21.55 -0.36 1.16
N GLY A 121 21.81 -0.14 -0.13
CA GLY A 121 23.06 -0.53 -0.79
C GLY A 121 24.26 0.20 -0.19
N VAL A 122 24.16 1.51 0.00
CA VAL A 122 25.24 2.29 0.64
C VAL A 122 25.50 1.82 2.07
N TYR A 123 24.46 1.68 2.91
CA TYR A 123 24.64 1.17 4.27
C TYR A 123 25.28 -0.23 4.31
N ASN A 124 24.96 -1.10 3.35
CA ASN A 124 25.62 -2.39 3.24
C ASN A 124 27.11 -2.26 2.92
N THR A 125 27.48 -1.30 2.07
CA THR A 125 28.88 -0.99 1.78
C THR A 125 29.59 -0.40 2.99
N LEU A 126 28.94 0.49 3.75
CA LEU A 126 29.53 1.04 4.98
C LEU A 126 29.85 -0.05 6.00
N HIS A 127 28.93 -1.01 6.19
CA HIS A 127 29.19 -2.16 7.06
C HIS A 127 30.43 -2.96 6.62
N LYS A 128 30.58 -3.21 5.31
CA LYS A 128 31.73 -3.93 4.77
C LYS A 128 33.04 -3.16 4.97
N ILE A 129 33.00 -1.83 4.79
CA ILE A 129 34.13 -0.95 5.04
C ILE A 129 34.52 -1.04 6.52
N GLU A 130 33.58 -0.86 7.45
CA GLU A 130 33.82 -0.93 8.90
C GLU A 130 34.42 -2.26 9.35
N GLN A 131 33.99 -3.39 8.78
CA GLN A 131 34.53 -4.72 9.09
C GLN A 131 35.87 -5.01 8.39
N GLY A 132 36.18 -4.28 7.32
CA GLY A 132 37.36 -4.46 6.48
C GLY A 132 38.53 -3.53 6.81
N LEU A 133 38.41 -2.70 7.86
CA LEU A 133 39.45 -1.76 8.26
C LEU A 133 40.65 -2.52 8.83
N GLY A 134 41.64 -2.76 7.98
CA GLY A 134 42.93 -3.28 8.43
C GLY A 134 43.97 -2.21 8.65
N GLU A 135 45.18 -2.67 8.92
CA GLU A 135 46.33 -1.83 9.26
C GLU A 135 47.54 -2.29 8.43
N ALA A 136 48.34 -1.33 7.97
CA ALA A 136 49.71 -1.59 7.56
C ALA A 136 50.61 -1.52 8.78
N ARG A 137 51.43 -2.54 8.97
CA ARG A 137 52.46 -2.54 10.02
C ARG A 137 53.82 -2.65 9.37
N ILE A 138 54.68 -1.70 9.70
CA ILE A 138 56.07 -1.63 9.28
C ILE A 138 56.92 -1.94 10.51
N GLU A 139 57.75 -2.97 10.41
CA GLU A 139 58.72 -3.33 11.44
C GLU A 139 60.13 -2.99 10.95
N PHE A 140 60.87 -2.17 11.69
CA PHE A 140 62.18 -1.72 11.23
C PHE A 140 63.25 -2.81 11.36
N GLY A 141 63.18 -3.72 12.35
CA GLY A 141 63.83 -5.05 12.41
C GLY A 141 65.35 -5.15 12.11
N GLY A 142 66.15 -5.68 13.03
CA GLY A 142 67.56 -6.00 12.76
C GLY A 142 68.47 -4.76 12.58
N SER A 143 69.70 -4.96 12.08
CA SER A 143 70.72 -3.88 11.98
C SER A 143 70.56 -2.96 10.76
N ASN A 144 69.70 -3.31 9.80
CA ASN A 144 69.48 -2.54 8.58
C ASN A 144 68.12 -1.83 8.63
N LEU A 145 68.15 -0.49 8.69
CA LEU A 145 66.97 0.39 8.74
C LEU A 145 66.38 0.72 7.35
N ASN A 146 66.89 0.12 6.28
CA ASN A 146 66.25 0.21 4.97
C ASN A 146 64.81 -0.35 5.05
N LEU A 147 63.93 0.13 4.15
CA LEU A 147 62.51 -0.26 4.08
C LEU A 147 62.19 -1.15 2.85
N PRO A 148 62.74 -2.37 2.73
CA PRO A 148 62.28 -3.33 1.73
C PRO A 148 60.87 -3.88 2.07
N VAL A 149 60.23 -4.50 1.08
CA VAL A 149 58.81 -4.94 1.15
C VAL A 149 58.52 -5.96 2.27
N ASP A 150 59.52 -6.73 2.70
CA ASP A 150 59.45 -7.71 3.79
C ASP A 150 59.34 -7.06 5.18
N LYS A 151 59.66 -5.76 5.31
CA LYS A 151 59.41 -4.98 6.55
C LYS A 151 57.94 -4.65 6.76
N PHE A 152 57.10 -4.77 5.73
CA PHE A 152 55.66 -4.59 5.82
C PHE A 152 55.02 -5.91 6.29
N THR A 153 54.94 -6.11 7.60
CA THR A 153 54.44 -7.36 8.21
C THR A 153 52.91 -7.38 8.35
N GLY A 154 52.28 -6.20 8.46
CA GLY A 154 50.82 -6.04 8.40
C GLY A 154 50.41 -5.52 7.02
N LYS A 155 49.48 -6.22 6.35
CA LYS A 155 49.00 -5.88 4.99
C LYS A 155 47.47 -5.95 4.88
N SER A 156 46.75 -5.69 5.98
CA SER A 156 45.30 -5.89 6.01
C SER A 156 44.49 -4.66 5.58
N LEU A 157 45.12 -3.53 5.22
CA LEU A 157 44.46 -2.29 4.78
C LEU A 157 43.49 -2.44 3.58
N GLU A 158 43.43 -3.62 2.95
CA GLU A 158 42.54 -3.95 1.82
C GLU A 158 41.65 -5.18 2.08
N ALA A 159 41.63 -5.72 3.30
CA ALA A 159 40.93 -6.96 3.65
C ALA A 159 39.42 -6.77 3.86
N ILE A 160 38.73 -6.15 2.89
CA ILE A 160 37.27 -6.00 2.91
C ILE A 160 36.65 -7.39 2.78
N THR A 161 35.98 -7.83 3.84
CA THR A 161 35.32 -9.14 3.86
C THR A 161 33.93 -9.07 3.20
N ASP A 162 33.42 -10.19 2.68
CA ASP A 162 32.04 -10.28 2.17
C ASP A 162 31.01 -10.44 3.30
N SER A 163 31.27 -9.86 4.49
CA SER A 163 30.32 -9.89 5.59
C SER A 163 29.04 -9.15 5.17
N LYS A 164 27.95 -9.89 5.07
CA LYS A 164 26.63 -9.32 4.79
C LYS A 164 26.02 -8.85 6.09
N CYS A 165 25.27 -7.75 6.04
CA CYS A 165 24.41 -7.39 7.15
C CYS A 165 23.46 -8.57 7.48
N PRO A 166 23.27 -8.90 8.77
CA PRO A 166 22.24 -9.85 9.17
C PRO A 166 20.87 -9.34 8.72
N LYS A 167 19.90 -10.25 8.58
CA LYS A 167 18.54 -9.92 8.14
C LYS A 167 17.85 -8.91 9.07
N GLU A 168 18.18 -8.96 10.36
CA GLU A 168 17.80 -7.95 11.34
C GLU A 168 19.07 -7.45 12.04
N GLY A 169 19.24 -6.12 12.10
CA GLY A 169 20.25 -5.52 12.96
C GLY A 169 19.91 -5.83 14.41
N ALA A 170 20.88 -6.30 15.20
CA ALA A 170 20.65 -6.67 16.60
C ALA A 170 20.17 -5.46 17.45
N ASP A 171 20.48 -4.24 17.02
CA ASP A 171 20.06 -2.96 17.59
C ASP A 171 18.65 -2.51 17.15
N GLU A 172 18.07 -3.15 16.15
CA GLU A 172 16.72 -2.86 15.62
C GLU A 172 15.66 -3.86 16.07
N ALA A 173 16.07 -4.91 16.79
CA ALA A 173 15.18 -5.92 17.32
C ALA A 173 14.17 -5.29 18.30
N GLY A 174 12.88 -5.55 18.08
CA GLY A 174 11.80 -5.03 18.93
C GLY A 174 11.37 -3.58 18.66
N ILE A 175 12.03 -2.86 17.75
CA ILE A 175 11.56 -1.53 17.32
C ILE A 175 10.28 -1.70 16.51
N GLN A 176 9.20 -1.03 16.92
CA GLN A 176 7.91 -1.08 16.23
C GLN A 176 7.97 -0.18 14.98
N ILE A 177 7.65 -0.77 13.82
CA ILE A 177 7.58 -0.10 12.52
C ILE A 177 6.24 -0.51 11.91
N ASP A 178 5.22 0.31 12.16
CA ASP A 178 3.85 0.20 11.64
C ASP A 178 3.34 1.61 11.31
N PHE A 179 2.13 1.75 10.74
CA PHE A 179 1.61 3.06 10.37
C PHE A 179 1.41 4.04 11.53
N GLU A 180 1.29 3.57 12.77
CA GLU A 180 1.15 4.42 13.97
C GLU A 180 2.50 5.03 14.38
N HIS A 181 3.60 4.33 14.12
CA HIS A 181 4.96 4.80 14.44
C HIS A 181 5.67 5.44 13.26
N GLU A 182 5.34 5.00 12.05
CA GLU A 182 6.03 5.35 10.81
C GLU A 182 6.11 6.87 10.65
N GLU A 183 5.01 7.62 10.88
CA GLU A 183 4.96 9.10 10.77
C GLU A 183 6.06 9.81 11.56
N ASN A 184 6.44 9.25 12.71
CA ASN A 184 7.43 9.81 13.63
C ASN A 184 8.83 9.19 13.47
N GLU A 185 9.04 8.33 12.46
CA GLU A 185 10.36 7.77 12.18
C GLU A 185 11.36 8.87 11.85
N PRO A 186 12.55 8.89 12.49
CA PRO A 186 13.58 9.87 12.16
C PRO A 186 14.16 9.61 10.76
N GLU A 187 14.86 10.62 10.26
CA GLU A 187 15.79 10.41 9.15
C GLU A 187 16.89 9.40 9.58
N PRO A 188 17.24 8.43 8.72
CA PRO A 188 18.35 7.52 9.00
C PRO A 188 19.66 8.29 9.22
N ALA A 189 20.47 7.85 10.19
CA ALA A 189 21.69 8.53 10.56
C ALA A 189 22.78 8.42 9.48
N LYS A 190 23.55 9.50 9.29
CA LYS A 190 24.82 9.47 8.54
C LYS A 190 25.93 8.98 9.46
N LEU A 191 26.21 7.68 9.42
CA LEU A 191 27.14 7.04 10.36
C LEU A 191 28.62 7.32 10.06
N ILE A 192 28.94 7.60 8.80
CA ILE A 192 30.30 7.93 8.35
C ILE A 192 30.23 9.24 7.55
N THR A 193 30.90 10.26 8.08
CA THR A 193 31.06 11.57 7.43
C THR A 193 32.54 11.93 7.28
N HIS A 194 33.43 11.25 8.01
CA HIS A 194 34.87 11.48 8.00
C HIS A 194 35.64 10.16 7.93
N SER A 195 36.77 10.22 7.21
CA SER A 195 37.84 9.23 7.23
C SER A 195 38.97 9.73 8.12
N HIS A 196 39.66 8.82 8.76
CA HIS A 196 40.70 9.07 9.74
C HIS A 196 41.97 8.34 9.37
N LEU A 197 43.10 9.06 9.37
CA LEU A 197 44.42 8.47 9.32
C LEU A 197 44.88 8.21 10.75
N ASP A 198 44.88 6.93 11.13
CA ASP A 198 45.32 6.51 12.45
C ASP A 198 46.76 6.04 12.41
N VAL A 199 47.56 6.45 13.40
CA VAL A 199 48.96 6.04 13.51
C VAL A 199 49.31 5.60 14.92
N THR A 200 50.27 4.68 15.01
CA THR A 200 50.92 4.29 16.28
C THR A 200 52.37 3.97 16.01
N CYS A 201 53.29 4.46 16.82
CA CYS A 201 54.70 4.10 16.76
C CYS A 201 55.22 3.68 18.13
N LYS A 202 55.80 2.47 18.21
CA LYS A 202 56.37 1.91 19.44
C LYS A 202 57.81 1.49 19.20
N SER A 203 58.69 1.76 20.16
CA SER A 203 60.15 1.59 20.04
C SER A 203 60.74 0.41 20.81
N SER A 204 59.95 -0.60 21.21
CA SER A 204 60.48 -1.81 21.85
C SER A 204 59.59 -3.05 21.64
N MET A 205 60.19 -4.25 21.64
CA MET A 205 59.45 -5.51 21.63
C MET A 205 58.78 -5.73 22.99
N GLY A 206 57.48 -5.45 23.08
CA GLY A 206 56.64 -5.88 24.19
C GLY A 206 56.36 -4.88 25.32
N GLN A 207 56.91 -3.65 25.35
CA GLN A 207 56.59 -2.64 26.39
C GLN A 207 56.65 -1.16 25.94
N THR A 208 56.32 -0.27 26.89
CA THR A 208 55.93 1.16 26.94
C THR A 208 56.74 2.21 26.14
N GLY A 209 57.72 1.81 25.33
CA GLY A 209 58.58 2.72 24.57
C GLY A 209 57.83 3.53 23.51
N SER A 210 57.98 4.85 23.55
CA SER A 210 57.45 5.81 22.57
C SER A 210 58.51 6.12 21.51
N CYS A 211 58.13 6.33 20.26
CA CYS A 211 59.02 6.85 19.22
C CYS A 211 59.25 8.37 19.34
N HIS A 212 58.61 9.05 20.30
CA HIS A 212 58.85 10.47 20.55
C HIS A 212 60.21 10.68 21.24
N THR A 213 60.50 9.86 22.26
CA THR A 213 61.68 10.04 23.13
C THR A 213 62.82 9.08 22.80
N ASN A 214 62.54 8.00 22.07
CA ASN A 214 63.52 6.98 21.73
C ASN A 214 63.81 7.03 20.22
N PRO A 215 65.07 6.78 19.81
CA PRO A 215 65.42 6.69 18.39
C PRO A 215 64.68 5.52 17.71
N VAL A 216 64.46 5.66 16.41
CA VAL A 216 64.02 4.54 15.57
C VAL A 216 65.15 3.51 15.49
N ASP A 217 64.84 2.27 15.83
CA ASP A 217 65.79 1.17 15.91
C ASP A 217 65.20 -0.16 15.40
N ALA A 218 65.97 -1.23 15.58
CA ALA A 218 65.61 -2.60 15.23
C ALA A 218 64.29 -3.10 15.86
N HIS A 219 63.83 -2.47 16.95
CA HIS A 219 62.63 -2.87 17.70
C HIS A 219 61.44 -1.94 17.45
N THR A 220 61.63 -0.93 16.62
CA THR A 220 60.60 0.04 16.27
C THR A 220 59.59 -0.56 15.30
N HIS A 221 58.31 -0.30 15.54
CA HIS A 221 57.24 -0.58 14.60
C HIS A 221 56.27 0.59 14.49
N LEU A 222 55.89 0.87 13.25
CA LEU A 222 54.90 1.87 12.87
C LEU A 222 53.66 1.14 12.34
N THR A 223 52.52 1.44 12.92
CA THR A 223 51.21 0.99 12.45
C THR A 223 50.47 2.17 11.86
N ILE A 224 49.94 1.99 10.65
CA ILE A 224 49.09 2.95 9.95
C ILE A 224 47.76 2.26 9.68
N GLY A 225 46.66 2.91 10.06
CA GLY A 225 45.32 2.41 9.85
C GLY A 225 44.41 3.47 9.26
N LEU A 226 43.29 3.02 8.70
CA LEU A 226 42.17 3.87 8.34
C LEU A 226 41.00 3.56 9.27
N SER A 227 40.36 4.60 9.79
CA SER A 227 39.07 4.46 10.47
C SER A 227 38.08 5.50 9.97
N PHE A 228 36.81 5.32 10.35
CA PHE A 228 35.71 6.16 9.90
C PHE A 228 34.81 6.51 11.08
N SER A 229 34.27 7.73 11.08
CA SER A 229 33.25 8.14 12.05
C SER A 229 32.40 9.30 11.54
N ASP A 230 31.49 9.76 12.38
CA ASP A 230 30.61 10.91 12.14
C ASP A 230 31.22 12.24 12.60
N THR A 231 32.43 12.24 13.18
CA THR A 231 33.07 13.42 13.78
C THR A 231 34.47 13.68 13.23
N ILE A 232 34.90 14.94 13.23
CA ILE A 232 36.29 15.30 12.94
C ILE A 232 37.14 14.96 14.16
N LYS A 233 38.31 14.34 13.92
CA LYS A 233 39.33 14.10 14.94
C LYS A 233 40.70 14.54 14.44
N ASP A 234 41.42 15.30 15.26
CA ASP A 234 42.82 15.64 15.01
C ASP A 234 43.56 15.64 16.35
N GLU A 235 44.32 14.58 16.55
CA GLU A 235 45.10 14.30 17.75
C GLU A 235 46.60 14.42 17.45
N ALA A 236 47.00 15.10 16.36
CA ALA A 236 48.39 15.22 15.94
C ALA A 236 49.29 15.83 17.03
N SER A 237 48.80 16.87 17.72
CA SER A 237 49.53 17.52 18.83
C SER A 237 49.72 16.59 20.02
N THR A 238 48.71 15.78 20.36
CA THR A 238 48.81 14.77 21.42
C THR A 238 49.74 13.65 21.00
N TRP A 239 49.60 13.14 19.78
CA TRP A 239 50.43 12.06 19.24
C TRP A 239 51.91 12.45 19.18
N ALA A 240 52.23 13.72 18.89
CA ALA A 240 53.60 14.23 18.86
C ALA A 240 54.39 13.96 20.16
N SER A 241 53.70 13.83 21.30
CA SER A 241 54.31 13.49 22.60
C SER A 241 54.01 12.06 23.09
N ALA A 242 53.04 11.38 22.49
CA ALA A 242 52.50 10.09 22.95
C ALA A 242 52.39 9.04 21.82
N THR A 243 53.42 8.92 20.97
CA THR A 243 53.36 8.11 19.74
C THR A 243 53.04 6.62 19.95
N ARG A 244 53.25 6.08 21.16
CA ARG A 244 52.95 4.67 21.52
C ARG A 244 51.46 4.33 21.58
N THR A 245 50.58 5.33 21.62
CA THR A 245 49.13 5.18 21.63
C THR A 245 48.59 5.45 20.23
N LYS A 246 47.57 4.69 19.82
CA LYS A 246 46.86 4.96 18.56
C LYS A 246 46.20 6.32 18.64
N ALA A 247 46.47 7.16 17.65
CA ALA A 247 45.88 8.49 17.53
C ALA A 247 45.50 8.77 16.08
N THR A 248 44.41 9.50 15.91
CA THR A 248 43.98 10.02 14.60
C THR A 248 44.74 11.31 14.32
N ILE A 249 45.74 11.30 13.45
CA ILE A 249 46.57 12.48 13.15
C ILE A 249 46.02 13.35 12.04
N HIS A 250 45.02 12.87 11.32
CA HIS A 250 44.34 13.62 10.29
C HIS A 250 42.94 13.08 10.04
N SER A 251 42.01 13.97 9.72
CA SER A 251 40.67 13.62 9.26
C SER A 251 40.37 14.31 7.95
N HIS A 252 39.69 13.60 7.05
CA HIS A 252 39.17 14.17 5.82
C HIS A 252 37.69 13.82 5.65
N THR A 253 36.92 14.68 5.00
CA THR A 253 35.51 14.41 4.69
C THR A 253 35.41 13.15 3.82
N ALA A 254 34.57 12.22 4.25
CA ALA A 254 34.26 10.98 3.55
C ALA A 254 32.77 10.68 3.74
N ASP A 255 31.91 11.46 3.10
CA ASP A 255 30.45 11.23 3.12
C ASP A 255 30.07 10.25 2.00
N PHE A 256 30.12 8.95 2.32
CA PHE A 256 29.72 7.90 1.38
C PHE A 256 28.20 7.84 1.15
N ILE A 257 27.40 8.28 2.14
CA ILE A 257 25.94 8.21 2.08
C ILE A 257 25.32 9.40 1.36
N ALA A 258 26.01 10.54 1.34
CA ALA A 258 25.57 11.77 0.74
C ALA A 258 24.11 12.05 1.10
N ASN A 259 23.25 12.28 0.11
CA ASN A 259 21.82 12.55 0.34
C ASN A 259 20.94 11.30 0.22
N ASN A 260 21.51 10.10 0.12
CA ASN A 260 20.71 8.89 -0.12
C ASN A 260 19.79 8.56 1.06
N ALA A 261 20.27 8.74 2.30
CA ALA A 261 19.44 8.59 3.51
C ALA A 261 18.24 9.55 3.51
N THR A 262 18.50 10.82 3.24
CA THR A 262 17.47 11.88 3.16
C THR A 262 16.47 11.59 2.05
N ALA A 263 16.95 11.24 0.85
CA ALA A 263 16.10 10.94 -0.29
C ALA A 263 15.20 9.72 -0.06
N ALA A 264 15.73 8.66 0.58
CA ALA A 264 14.93 7.50 0.98
C ALA A 264 13.86 7.87 2.02
N HIS A 265 14.23 8.65 3.04
CA HIS A 265 13.31 9.10 4.07
C HIS A 265 12.18 9.96 3.48
N GLU A 266 12.51 10.93 2.64
CA GLU A 266 11.53 11.83 2.02
C GLU A 266 10.64 11.10 1.02
N ALA A 267 11.15 10.12 0.26
CA ALA A 267 10.32 9.31 -0.64
C ALA A 267 9.25 8.50 0.13
N LEU A 268 9.62 7.90 1.27
CA LEU A 268 8.67 7.21 2.15
C LEU A 268 7.65 8.19 2.75
N LYS A 269 8.11 9.38 3.14
CA LYS A 269 7.26 10.45 3.68
C LYS A 269 6.26 10.96 2.64
N GLU A 270 6.66 11.07 1.38
CA GLU A 270 5.83 11.56 0.29
C GLU A 270 4.59 10.66 0.06
N ILE A 271 4.73 9.34 0.21
CA ILE A 271 3.60 8.40 0.14
C ILE A 271 2.52 8.78 1.17
N ARG A 272 2.91 9.15 2.38
CA ARG A 272 1.97 9.55 3.45
C ARG A 272 1.40 10.93 3.24
N THR A 273 2.23 11.92 2.95
CA THR A 273 1.78 13.32 2.82
C THR A 273 0.78 13.48 1.68
N LYS A 274 0.90 12.65 0.63
CA LYS A 274 -0.07 12.57 -0.47
C LYS A 274 -1.30 11.69 -0.17
N LYS A 275 -1.44 11.17 1.06
CA LYS A 275 -2.51 10.27 1.51
C LYS A 275 -2.62 9.02 0.61
N ARG A 276 -1.48 8.40 0.30
CA ARG A 276 -1.35 7.20 -0.56
C ARG A 276 -0.81 5.98 0.18
N ALA A 277 -0.88 5.98 1.52
CA ALA A 277 -0.42 4.88 2.35
C ALA A 277 -1.24 3.59 2.18
N THR A 278 -2.55 3.72 1.94
CA THR A 278 -3.50 2.59 1.85
C THR A 278 -4.43 2.74 0.64
N PRO A 279 -3.91 2.67 -0.61
CA PRO A 279 -4.72 2.82 -1.81
C PRO A 279 -5.70 1.65 -1.96
N CYS A 280 -6.90 1.91 -2.47
CA CYS A 280 -7.94 0.92 -2.71
C CYS A 280 -8.28 0.09 -1.46
N SER A 281 -8.49 0.76 -0.32
CA SER A 281 -8.87 0.09 0.93
C SER A 281 -10.35 -0.29 0.99
N SER A 282 -11.22 0.46 0.32
CA SER A 282 -12.67 0.25 0.29
C SER A 282 -13.04 -0.98 -0.54
N LEU A 283 -13.91 -1.82 0.02
CA LEU A 283 -14.45 -3.00 -0.66
C LEU A 283 -15.94 -2.83 -0.96
N ILE A 284 -16.37 -3.24 -2.15
CA ILE A 284 -17.79 -3.24 -2.55
C ILE A 284 -18.62 -4.18 -1.66
N THR A 285 -18.01 -5.22 -1.09
CA THR A 285 -18.65 -6.13 -0.15
C THR A 285 -18.73 -5.58 1.28
N ASP A 286 -18.15 -4.41 1.55
CA ASP A 286 -18.34 -3.71 2.82
C ASP A 286 -19.53 -2.76 2.71
N PHE A 287 -20.57 -3.03 3.50
CA PHE A 287 -21.77 -2.21 3.50
C PHE A 287 -21.49 -0.77 3.93
N ASN A 288 -20.53 -0.53 4.82
CA ASN A 288 -20.23 0.82 5.28
C ASN A 288 -19.62 1.66 4.15
N ALA A 289 -18.70 1.07 3.39
CA ALA A 289 -18.15 1.69 2.18
C ALA A 289 -19.26 2.08 1.20
N VAL A 290 -20.17 1.14 0.89
CA VAL A 290 -21.28 1.40 -0.04
C VAL A 290 -22.26 2.44 0.52
N ARG A 291 -22.71 2.31 1.77
CA ARG A 291 -23.69 3.19 2.41
C ARG A 291 -23.20 4.65 2.51
N SER A 292 -21.90 4.84 2.64
CA SER A 292 -21.30 6.18 2.71
C SER A 292 -21.34 6.94 1.38
N SER A 293 -21.54 6.26 0.25
CA SER A 293 -21.65 6.90 -1.06
C SER A 293 -22.96 7.68 -1.20
N PRO A 294 -22.92 8.98 -1.56
CA PRO A 294 -24.12 9.74 -1.93
C PRO A 294 -24.91 9.08 -3.08
N LYS A 295 -24.21 8.40 -3.99
CA LYS A 295 -24.82 7.70 -5.14
C LYS A 295 -25.69 6.53 -4.69
N PHE A 296 -25.30 5.84 -3.63
CA PHE A 296 -26.11 4.77 -3.03
C PHE A 296 -27.44 5.33 -2.54
N LYS A 297 -27.44 6.42 -1.77
CA LYS A 297 -28.66 7.02 -1.21
C LYS A 297 -29.63 7.47 -2.30
N LEU A 298 -29.15 8.16 -3.34
CA LEU A 298 -29.97 8.52 -4.48
C LEU A 298 -30.60 7.27 -5.14
N MET A 299 -29.80 6.23 -5.33
CA MET A 299 -30.27 4.98 -5.93
C MET A 299 -31.08 4.10 -4.99
N VAL A 300 -31.20 4.40 -3.69
CA VAL A 300 -32.21 3.79 -2.80
C VAL A 300 -33.58 4.40 -3.09
N ILE A 301 -33.65 5.72 -3.24
CA ILE A 301 -34.91 6.46 -3.44
C ILE A 301 -35.65 5.94 -4.68
N LYS A 302 -34.93 5.70 -5.77
CA LYS A 302 -35.52 5.29 -7.06
C LYS A 302 -36.26 3.93 -6.99
N PRO A 303 -35.59 2.78 -6.75
CA PRO A 303 -36.21 1.45 -6.73
C PRO A 303 -36.87 1.06 -5.40
N LEU A 304 -36.32 1.47 -4.25
CA LEU A 304 -36.81 1.03 -2.93
C LEU A 304 -37.95 1.90 -2.40
N LEU A 305 -37.91 3.21 -2.64
CA LEU A 305 -39.02 4.13 -2.32
C LEU A 305 -39.99 4.36 -3.49
N ASN A 306 -39.78 3.64 -4.61
CA ASN A 306 -40.62 3.71 -5.80
C ASN A 306 -40.76 5.13 -6.38
N LYS A 307 -39.66 5.90 -6.37
CA LYS A 307 -39.57 7.26 -6.93
C LYS A 307 -38.59 7.29 -8.11
N PRO A 308 -38.90 6.64 -9.25
CA PRO A 308 -37.94 6.41 -10.33
C PRO A 308 -37.36 7.69 -10.97
N THR A 309 -38.09 8.80 -10.87
CA THR A 309 -37.70 10.12 -11.41
C THR A 309 -36.93 10.99 -10.41
N ALA A 310 -36.62 10.49 -9.21
CA ALA A 310 -35.83 11.25 -8.23
C ALA A 310 -34.41 11.48 -8.74
N GLU A 311 -33.89 12.70 -8.64
CA GLU A 311 -32.54 13.05 -9.12
C GLU A 311 -31.66 13.67 -8.03
N LYS A 312 -32.20 13.85 -6.81
CA LYS A 312 -31.47 14.37 -5.65
C LYS A 312 -31.89 13.67 -4.37
N GLU A 313 -30.98 13.64 -3.38
CA GLU A 313 -31.26 13.01 -2.07
C GLU A 313 -32.46 13.65 -1.35
N SER A 314 -32.68 14.95 -1.55
CA SER A 314 -33.80 15.68 -0.93
C SER A 314 -35.18 15.34 -1.49
N ASP A 315 -35.27 14.47 -2.50
CA ASP A 315 -36.55 13.94 -3.00
C ASP A 315 -37.17 12.91 -2.03
N ALA A 316 -36.47 12.54 -0.95
CA ALA A 316 -36.98 11.75 0.17
C ALA A 316 -36.44 12.27 1.51
N THR A 317 -37.12 11.93 2.61
CA THR A 317 -36.64 12.23 3.96
C THR A 317 -35.54 11.24 4.37
N ASN A 318 -34.58 11.67 5.18
CA ASN A 318 -33.54 10.79 5.70
C ASN A 318 -34.12 9.56 6.42
N THR A 319 -35.18 9.75 7.21
CA THR A 319 -35.90 8.65 7.88
C THR A 319 -36.41 7.60 6.91
N ALA A 320 -37.08 8.01 5.81
CA ALA A 320 -37.59 7.07 4.82
C ALA A 320 -36.46 6.33 4.09
N VAL A 321 -35.35 7.01 3.81
CA VAL A 321 -34.17 6.40 3.18
C VAL A 321 -33.53 5.37 4.12
N ASP A 322 -33.33 5.71 5.40
CA ASP A 322 -32.77 4.80 6.40
C ASP A 322 -33.68 3.59 6.66
N GLU A 323 -35.00 3.78 6.72
CA GLU A 323 -35.97 2.68 6.83
C GLU A 323 -35.92 1.75 5.62
N ALA A 324 -35.87 2.29 4.40
CA ALA A 324 -35.73 1.49 3.18
C ALA A 324 -34.42 0.71 3.15
N ILE A 325 -33.31 1.34 3.57
CA ILE A 325 -32.01 0.68 3.71
C ILE A 325 -32.08 -0.46 4.71
N ASN A 326 -32.61 -0.22 5.92
CA ASN A 326 -32.69 -1.23 6.96
C ASN A 326 -33.61 -2.40 6.57
N THR A 327 -34.67 -2.11 5.81
CA THR A 327 -35.57 -3.15 5.28
C THR A 327 -34.88 -4.01 4.23
N ALA A 328 -34.09 -3.40 3.34
CA ALA A 328 -33.45 -4.09 2.24
C ALA A 328 -32.19 -4.87 2.65
N TYR A 329 -31.38 -4.32 3.57
CA TYR A 329 -30.05 -4.83 3.92
C TYR A 329 -29.88 -5.16 5.40
N GLY A 330 -30.96 -5.14 6.18
CA GLY A 330 -30.94 -5.34 7.62
C GLY A 330 -30.48 -4.10 8.38
N LYS A 331 -30.75 -4.06 9.69
CA LYS A 331 -30.34 -2.94 10.55
C LYS A 331 -28.82 -2.80 10.48
N GLN A 332 -28.34 -1.62 10.09
CA GLN A 332 -26.90 -1.33 9.90
C GLN A 332 -26.18 -2.31 8.94
N GLY A 333 -26.89 -2.91 7.97
CA GLY A 333 -26.28 -3.84 7.01
C GLY A 333 -26.10 -5.27 7.52
N SER A 334 -26.75 -5.66 8.62
CA SER A 334 -26.67 -7.01 9.20
C SER A 334 -26.99 -8.15 8.21
N ASP A 335 -27.83 -7.89 7.21
CA ASP A 335 -28.20 -8.85 6.17
C ASP A 335 -27.38 -8.69 4.87
N TYR A 336 -26.46 -7.73 4.81
CA TYR A 336 -25.72 -7.42 3.58
C TYR A 336 -24.87 -8.60 3.11
N ASN A 337 -23.99 -9.11 3.97
CA ASN A 337 -23.11 -10.22 3.61
C ASN A 337 -23.78 -11.60 3.73
N THR A 338 -24.66 -11.78 4.72
CA THR A 338 -25.26 -13.09 5.04
C THR A 338 -26.44 -13.44 4.13
N LYS A 339 -27.16 -12.44 3.61
CA LYS A 339 -28.32 -12.61 2.75
C LYS A 339 -28.12 -11.99 1.38
N THR A 340 -27.85 -10.69 1.29
CA THR A 340 -27.80 -9.98 0.00
C THR A 340 -26.71 -10.56 -0.92
N TRP A 341 -25.47 -10.67 -0.44
CA TRP A 341 -24.38 -11.27 -1.21
C TRP A 341 -24.55 -12.77 -1.45
N LYS A 342 -25.16 -13.49 -0.51
CA LYS A 342 -25.49 -14.91 -0.69
C LYS A 342 -26.52 -15.11 -1.80
N ASP A 343 -27.55 -14.28 -1.84
CA ASP A 343 -28.58 -14.31 -2.87
C ASP A 343 -27.96 -13.97 -4.23
N ILE A 344 -27.12 -12.91 -4.29
CA ILE A 344 -26.34 -12.54 -5.49
C ILE A 344 -25.54 -13.74 -5.99
N GLY A 345 -24.72 -14.36 -5.12
CA GLY A 345 -23.88 -15.51 -5.48
C GLY A 345 -24.67 -16.74 -5.94
N SER A 346 -25.87 -16.94 -5.36
CA SER A 346 -26.77 -18.05 -5.68
C SER A 346 -27.63 -17.81 -6.92
N THR A 347 -27.59 -16.61 -7.50
CA THR A 347 -28.39 -16.27 -8.68
C THR A 347 -27.95 -17.13 -9.86
N ARG A 348 -28.93 -17.74 -10.53
CA ARG A 348 -28.72 -18.61 -11.68
C ARG A 348 -28.54 -17.79 -12.94
N ILE A 349 -27.49 -18.10 -13.69
CA ILE A 349 -27.09 -17.41 -14.91
C ILE A 349 -26.73 -18.41 -16.02
N PRO A 350 -26.96 -18.06 -17.29
CA PRO A 350 -26.51 -18.87 -18.42
C PRO A 350 -24.98 -18.88 -18.52
N LYS A 351 -24.43 -20.02 -18.93
CA LYS A 351 -22.99 -20.26 -19.08
C LYS A 351 -22.74 -21.19 -20.28
N ALA A 352 -21.70 -20.90 -21.05
CA ALA A 352 -21.22 -21.79 -22.09
C ALA A 352 -20.71 -23.13 -21.52
N ASP A 353 -21.12 -24.24 -22.14
CA ASP A 353 -20.59 -25.59 -21.91
C ASP A 353 -20.36 -26.28 -23.27
N PRO A 354 -19.38 -27.20 -23.39
CA PRO A 354 -19.11 -27.89 -24.66
C PRO A 354 -20.33 -28.60 -25.28
N SER A 355 -21.31 -29.01 -24.46
CA SER A 355 -22.53 -29.66 -24.94
C SER A 355 -23.70 -28.71 -25.21
N GLY A 356 -23.51 -27.38 -25.08
CA GLY A 356 -24.56 -26.38 -25.24
C GLY A 356 -24.67 -25.42 -24.04
N GLU A 357 -25.62 -24.48 -24.07
CA GLU A 357 -25.83 -23.57 -22.93
C GLU A 357 -26.34 -24.34 -21.70
N LYS A 358 -25.71 -24.08 -20.55
CA LYS A 358 -26.16 -24.56 -19.23
C LYS A 358 -26.44 -23.38 -18.32
N THR A 359 -27.11 -23.65 -17.21
CA THR A 359 -27.34 -22.67 -16.15
C THR A 359 -26.50 -23.04 -14.94
N ASP A 360 -25.82 -22.05 -14.35
CA ASP A 360 -25.08 -22.23 -13.11
C ASP A 360 -25.20 -21.02 -12.18
N THR A 361 -24.68 -21.12 -10.96
CA THR A 361 -24.70 -20.01 -9.99
C THR A 361 -23.55 -19.03 -10.24
N ILE A 362 -23.79 -17.74 -9.98
CA ILE A 362 -22.80 -16.66 -10.08
C ILE A 362 -21.50 -17.02 -9.36
N ASP A 363 -21.53 -17.63 -8.18
CA ASP A 363 -20.32 -17.99 -7.41
C ASP A 363 -19.38 -18.99 -8.09
N LYS A 364 -19.82 -19.65 -9.17
CA LYS A 364 -18.98 -20.58 -9.94
C LYS A 364 -18.30 -19.92 -11.14
N LEU A 365 -18.51 -18.62 -11.35
CA LEU A 365 -17.70 -17.86 -12.29
C LEU A 365 -16.48 -17.29 -11.55
N SER A 366 -15.31 -17.41 -12.15
CA SER A 366 -14.04 -17.05 -11.51
C SER A 366 -13.13 -16.20 -12.40
N SER A 367 -13.57 -15.81 -13.61
CA SER A 367 -12.75 -15.05 -14.55
C SER A 367 -13.54 -14.03 -15.36
N LEU A 368 -12.87 -12.94 -15.76
CA LEU A 368 -13.47 -11.87 -16.57
C LEU A 368 -14.13 -12.39 -17.88
N PRO A 369 -13.54 -13.33 -18.64
CA PRO A 369 -14.22 -13.90 -19.81
C PRO A 369 -15.52 -14.64 -19.47
N GLN A 370 -15.56 -15.35 -18.33
CA GLN A 370 -16.78 -16.02 -17.88
C GLN A 370 -17.85 -15.03 -17.47
N TRP A 371 -17.48 -13.94 -16.78
CA TRP A 371 -18.40 -12.83 -16.48
C TRP A 371 -18.94 -12.18 -17.75
N GLY A 372 -18.07 -11.93 -18.74
CA GLY A 372 -18.43 -11.34 -20.02
C GLY A 372 -19.42 -12.20 -20.82
N ASP A 373 -19.16 -13.52 -20.96
CA ASP A 373 -20.07 -14.46 -21.63
C ASP A 373 -21.46 -14.48 -20.96
N ALA A 374 -21.50 -14.64 -19.64
CA ALA A 374 -22.76 -14.67 -18.90
C ALA A 374 -23.56 -13.37 -19.04
N ILE A 375 -22.92 -12.21 -18.91
CA ILE A 375 -23.57 -10.90 -19.07
C ILE A 375 -24.10 -10.73 -20.49
N ALA A 376 -23.31 -11.09 -21.52
CA ALA A 376 -23.73 -10.98 -22.91
C ALA A 376 -24.98 -11.84 -23.21
N ARG A 377 -25.00 -13.09 -22.69
CA ARG A 377 -26.17 -13.98 -22.81
C ARG A 377 -27.39 -13.43 -22.09
N LEU A 378 -27.23 -12.90 -20.88
CA LEU A 378 -28.34 -12.29 -20.12
C LEU A 378 -28.93 -11.08 -20.86
N LEU A 379 -28.09 -10.22 -21.44
CA LEU A 379 -28.54 -9.11 -22.26
C LEU A 379 -29.28 -9.58 -23.52
N LEU A 380 -28.76 -10.59 -24.22
CA LEU A 380 -29.43 -11.18 -25.38
C LEU A 380 -30.82 -11.71 -25.00
N GLN A 381 -30.92 -12.46 -23.90
CA GLN A 381 -32.20 -12.97 -23.40
C GLN A 381 -33.19 -11.84 -23.05
N GLN A 382 -32.72 -10.72 -22.48
CA GLN A 382 -33.57 -9.56 -22.20
C GLN A 382 -34.07 -8.91 -23.50
N THR A 383 -33.19 -8.73 -24.49
CA THR A 383 -33.55 -8.19 -25.81
C THR A 383 -34.61 -9.05 -26.48
N THR A 384 -34.39 -10.37 -26.55
CA THR A 384 -35.36 -11.30 -27.16
C THR A 384 -36.72 -11.26 -26.44
N LYS A 385 -36.74 -11.24 -25.09
CA LYS A 385 -37.99 -11.11 -24.32
C LYS A 385 -38.71 -9.78 -24.59
N GLN A 386 -37.97 -8.70 -24.79
CA GLN A 386 -38.54 -7.39 -25.10
C GLN A 386 -39.14 -7.37 -26.52
N GLU A 387 -38.46 -7.96 -27.49
CA GLU A 387 -38.97 -8.12 -28.85
C GLU A 387 -40.24 -8.97 -28.87
N GLU A 388 -40.25 -10.13 -28.20
CA GLU A 388 -41.43 -10.99 -28.07
C GLU A 388 -42.63 -10.25 -27.44
N ARG A 389 -42.41 -9.47 -26.38
CA ARG A 389 -43.47 -8.65 -25.75
C ARG A 389 -43.99 -7.58 -26.69
N SER A 390 -43.12 -6.97 -27.47
CA SER A 390 -43.49 -5.94 -28.45
C SER A 390 -44.34 -6.54 -29.57
N ILE A 391 -43.96 -7.73 -30.06
CA ILE A 391 -44.74 -8.51 -31.04
C ILE A 391 -46.10 -8.88 -30.47
N LYS A 392 -46.17 -9.45 -29.25
CA LYS A 392 -47.43 -9.81 -28.59
C LYS A 392 -48.35 -8.60 -28.42
N THR A 393 -47.80 -7.45 -28.02
CA THR A 393 -48.56 -6.20 -27.87
C THR A 393 -49.09 -5.70 -29.21
N ALA A 394 -48.28 -5.78 -30.27
CA ALA A 394 -48.71 -5.42 -31.62
C ALA A 394 -49.83 -6.33 -32.13
N ILE A 395 -49.71 -7.65 -31.95
CA ILE A 395 -50.76 -8.62 -32.30
C ILE A 395 -52.06 -8.30 -31.55
N ASN A 396 -52.02 -8.13 -30.23
CA ASN A 396 -53.21 -7.79 -29.44
C ASN A 396 -53.87 -6.48 -29.90
N LYS A 397 -53.08 -5.47 -30.28
CA LYS A 397 -53.60 -4.20 -30.80
C LYS A 397 -54.26 -4.37 -32.17
N THR A 398 -53.74 -5.24 -33.03
CA THR A 398 -54.32 -5.56 -34.34
C THR A 398 -55.62 -6.35 -34.19
N VAL A 399 -55.64 -7.37 -33.34
CA VAL A 399 -56.84 -8.18 -33.05
C VAL A 399 -57.96 -7.31 -32.46
N ASN A 400 -57.66 -6.42 -31.52
CA ASN A 400 -58.66 -5.49 -30.98
C ASN A 400 -59.19 -4.52 -32.05
N LYS A 401 -58.32 -3.99 -32.94
CA LYS A 401 -58.75 -3.14 -34.05
C LYS A 401 -59.61 -3.86 -35.09
N GLU A 402 -59.41 -5.16 -35.28
CA GLU A 402 -60.23 -5.97 -36.18
C GLU A 402 -61.59 -6.33 -35.56
N CYS A 403 -61.65 -6.62 -34.25
CA CYS A 403 -62.93 -6.84 -33.56
C CYS A 403 -63.74 -5.53 -33.37
N ASP A 404 -63.11 -4.34 -33.33
CA ASP A 404 -63.80 -3.04 -33.27
C ASP A 404 -64.48 -2.63 -34.60
N LYS A 405 -64.11 -3.24 -35.73
CA LYS A 405 -64.76 -3.02 -37.03
C LYS A 405 -65.99 -3.92 -37.16
N HIS A 406 -67.06 -3.56 -36.44
CA HIS A 406 -68.33 -4.25 -36.45
C HIS A 406 -68.91 -4.46 -37.87
N THR A 407 -68.92 -5.72 -38.31
CA THR A 407 -70.01 -6.26 -39.13
C THR A 407 -70.52 -7.52 -38.43
N ALA A 408 -71.82 -7.79 -38.49
CA ALA A 408 -72.51 -8.83 -37.71
C ALA A 408 -72.03 -10.28 -37.96
N LYS A 409 -71.01 -10.50 -38.80
CA LYS A 409 -70.45 -11.81 -39.14
C LYS A 409 -69.24 -12.22 -38.29
N THR A 410 -68.57 -11.29 -37.59
CA THR A 410 -67.33 -11.56 -36.82
C THR A 410 -67.53 -11.79 -35.32
N GLU A 411 -68.74 -11.60 -34.78
CA GLU A 411 -69.02 -11.75 -33.34
C GLU A 411 -68.91 -13.21 -32.85
N ALA A 412 -69.11 -14.18 -33.74
CA ALA A 412 -68.90 -15.60 -33.46
C ALA A 412 -67.43 -16.05 -33.55
N GLU A 413 -66.57 -15.29 -34.24
CA GLU A 413 -65.15 -15.63 -34.43
C GLU A 413 -64.27 -15.04 -33.31
N CYS A 414 -64.57 -13.84 -32.80
CA CYS A 414 -63.83 -13.26 -31.66
C CYS A 414 -64.09 -13.99 -30.30
N LYS A 415 -65.09 -14.87 -30.22
CA LYS A 415 -65.39 -15.69 -29.02
C LYS A 415 -64.64 -17.03 -28.94
N LYS A 416 -64.02 -17.50 -30.04
CA LYS A 416 -63.39 -18.84 -30.08
C LYS A 416 -61.92 -18.90 -29.68
N THR A 417 -61.27 -17.75 -29.47
CA THR A 417 -59.82 -17.67 -29.20
C THR A 417 -59.45 -17.45 -27.73
N TRP A 418 -60.42 -17.49 -26.82
CA TRP A 418 -60.23 -17.36 -25.37
C TRP A 418 -60.46 -18.69 -24.61
N MET A 419 -59.81 -19.77 -25.05
CA MET A 419 -59.60 -20.97 -24.23
C MET A 419 -58.15 -21.44 -24.30
#